data_AF-A0A350QUQ9-F1
#
_entry.id   AF-A0A350QUQ9-F1
#
_cell.length_a   1.000
_cell.length_b   1.000
_cell.length_c   1.000
_cell.angle_alpha   90.00
_cell.angle_beta   90.00
_cell.angle_gamma   90.00
#
_symmetry.space_group_name_H-M   'P 1'
#
loop_
_entity.id
_entity.type
_entity.pdbx_description
1 polymer ?
#
loop_
_entity_poly.entity_id
_entity_poly.type
_entity_poly.pdbx_seq_one_letter_code
_entity_poly.pdbx_strand_id
1 'polypeptide(L)'
;MKRTTRALIVTVLAAFVFSSICFAANKKVVFLADRGKNAKTHAHESGNELLAKALEDSKLGFETSLHKGWPADSKAFDGADCVVIFCNGGKGHLVMKHLDQFEKLINDGVGFVFMHYAVEVPIGRSGDLMLKAMGGYFETHWSVNPHW
;
A
#
# COMPACT_ATOMS: atom_id res chain seq x y z
N MET A 1 16.50 55.71 -18.99
CA MET A 1 16.72 54.34 -19.50
C MET A 1 16.88 53.24 -18.41
N LYS A 2 16.45 53.45 -17.15
CA LYS A 2 16.62 52.46 -16.04
C LYS A 2 15.31 52.00 -15.37
N ARG A 3 14.14 52.51 -15.81
CA ARG A 3 12.83 52.22 -15.18
C ARG A 3 12.09 51.04 -15.82
N THR A 4 12.36 50.74 -17.09
CA THR A 4 11.68 49.66 -17.84
C THR A 4 12.21 48.26 -17.49
N THR A 5 13.48 48.14 -17.07
CA THR A 5 14.13 46.87 -16.74
C THR A 5 13.64 46.25 -15.42
N ARG A 6 13.18 47.07 -14.46
CA ARG A 6 12.62 46.58 -13.18
C ARG A 6 11.20 46.04 -13.32
N ALA A 7 10.40 46.59 -14.22
CA ALA A 7 9.04 46.11 -14.47
C ALA A 7 9.05 44.71 -15.10
N LEU A 8 10.00 44.43 -16.00
CA LEU A 8 10.12 43.13 -16.67
C LEU A 8 10.52 41.98 -15.72
N ILE A 9 11.37 42.26 -14.72
CA ILE A 9 11.83 41.26 -13.75
C ILE A 9 10.71 40.84 -12.78
N VAL A 10 9.83 41.78 -12.41
CA VAL A 10 8.70 41.49 -11.51
C VAL A 10 7.61 40.66 -12.19
N THR A 11 7.41 40.83 -13.50
CA THR A 11 6.41 40.04 -14.25
C THR A 11 6.85 38.59 -14.50
N VAL A 12 8.16 38.34 -14.69
CA VAL A 12 8.68 36.98 -14.90
C VAL A 12 8.64 36.14 -13.61
N LEU A 13 8.83 36.76 -12.42
CA LEU A 13 8.71 36.03 -11.14
C LEU A 13 7.26 35.67 -10.79
N ALA A 14 6.27 36.47 -11.19
CA ALA A 14 4.86 36.18 -10.90
C ALA A 14 4.29 35.00 -11.71
N ALA A 15 4.85 34.73 -12.90
CA ALA A 15 4.41 33.61 -13.75
C ALA A 15 4.87 32.24 -13.26
N PHE A 16 5.94 32.16 -12.45
CA PHE A 16 6.45 30.89 -11.90
C PHE A 16 5.70 30.40 -10.65
N VAL A 17 4.91 31.26 -9.99
CA VAL A 17 4.19 30.87 -8.76
C VAL A 17 2.85 30.17 -9.06
N PHE A 18 2.34 30.24 -10.31
CA PHE A 18 1.02 29.71 -10.66
C PHE A 18 1.01 28.32 -11.31
N SER A 19 2.17 27.69 -11.53
CA SER A 19 2.25 26.37 -12.16
C SER A 19 2.64 25.31 -11.13
N SER A 20 1.68 24.88 -10.30
CA SER A 20 1.66 23.56 -9.63
C SER A 20 0.41 23.42 -8.74
N ILE A 21 -0.79 23.61 -9.30
CA ILE A 21 -1.90 22.78 -8.83
C ILE A 21 -1.85 21.54 -9.70
N CYS A 22 -0.79 20.74 -9.53
CA CYS A 22 -0.83 19.38 -10.03
C CYS A 22 -1.79 18.68 -9.08
N PHE A 23 -3.02 18.44 -9.51
CA PHE A 23 -3.79 17.38 -8.89
C PHE A 23 -2.93 16.14 -9.04
N ALA A 24 -2.39 15.65 -7.92
CA ALA A 24 -1.66 14.39 -7.94
C ALA A 24 -2.61 13.35 -8.55
N ALA A 25 -2.11 12.59 -9.53
CA ALA A 25 -2.89 11.49 -10.08
C ALA A 25 -3.40 10.63 -8.91
N ASN A 26 -4.66 10.14 -9.02
CA ASN A 26 -5.26 9.32 -7.99
C ASN A 26 -4.30 8.20 -7.59
N LYS A 27 -4.12 8.00 -6.30
CA LYS A 27 -3.28 6.95 -5.75
C LYS A 27 -4.02 5.62 -5.78
N LYS A 28 -3.46 4.63 -6.48
CA LYS A 28 -4.08 3.33 -6.62
C LYS A 28 -3.70 2.43 -5.44
N VAL A 29 -4.71 1.98 -4.70
CA VAL A 29 -4.56 1.10 -3.54
C VAL A 29 -5.22 -0.25 -3.81
N VAL A 30 -4.44 -1.32 -3.76
CA VAL A 30 -4.91 -2.69 -3.98
C VAL A 30 -5.09 -3.39 -2.63
N PHE A 31 -6.33 -3.70 -2.29
CA PHE A 31 -6.68 -4.42 -1.07
C PHE A 31 -6.77 -5.92 -1.33
N LEU A 32 -6.00 -6.70 -0.58
CA LEU A 32 -6.00 -8.16 -0.59
C LEU A 32 -6.54 -8.66 0.75
N ALA A 33 -7.54 -9.54 0.70
CA ALA A 33 -8.04 -10.21 1.89
C ALA A 33 -8.22 -11.70 1.66
N ASP A 34 -7.81 -12.54 2.61
CA ASP A 34 -8.35 -13.90 2.67
C ASP A 34 -9.72 -13.88 3.39
N ARG A 35 -10.38 -15.04 3.50
CA ARG A 35 -11.67 -15.15 4.20
C ARG A 35 -11.58 -14.86 5.71
N GLY A 36 -10.37 -14.88 6.27
CA GLY A 36 -10.10 -14.88 7.70
C GLY A 36 -10.58 -16.14 8.42
N LYS A 37 -10.37 -16.20 9.74
CA LYS A 37 -10.75 -17.38 10.57
C LYS A 37 -12.27 -17.49 10.74
N ASN A 38 -12.93 -16.37 11.01
CA ASN A 38 -14.38 -16.29 11.14
C ASN A 38 -14.86 -14.85 10.94
N ALA A 39 -16.13 -14.68 10.58
CA ALA A 39 -16.73 -13.38 10.29
C ALA A 39 -16.96 -12.49 11.53
N LYS A 40 -16.75 -13.00 12.76
CA LYS A 40 -16.96 -12.22 13.99
C LYS A 40 -15.69 -11.53 14.49
N THR A 41 -14.53 -12.17 14.32
CA THR A 41 -13.25 -11.66 14.87
C THR A 41 -12.20 -11.38 13.82
N HIS A 42 -12.32 -11.95 12.61
CA HIS A 42 -11.34 -11.83 11.53
C HIS A 42 -12.06 -11.68 10.19
N ALA A 43 -12.96 -10.69 10.06
CA ALA A 43 -13.70 -10.42 8.84
C ALA A 43 -12.87 -9.56 7.86
N HIS A 44 -11.80 -10.14 7.31
CA HIS A 44 -10.81 -9.38 6.55
C HIS A 44 -11.37 -8.70 5.29
N GLU A 45 -12.22 -9.40 4.52
CA GLU A 45 -12.87 -8.84 3.33
C GLU A 45 -13.70 -7.60 3.68
N SER A 46 -14.59 -7.70 4.67
CA SER A 46 -15.44 -6.58 5.11
C SER A 46 -14.62 -5.45 5.74
N GLY A 47 -13.51 -5.77 6.42
CA GLY A 47 -12.59 -4.77 6.94
C GLY A 47 -11.94 -3.95 5.83
N ASN A 48 -11.49 -4.62 4.77
CA ASN A 48 -10.95 -3.96 3.59
C ASN A 48 -12.02 -3.12 2.85
N GLU A 49 -13.25 -3.63 2.70
CA GLU A 49 -14.35 -2.87 2.09
C GLU A 49 -14.61 -1.55 2.84
N LEU A 50 -14.61 -1.58 4.17
CA LEU A 50 -14.80 -0.38 5.00
C LEU A 50 -13.67 0.63 4.81
N LEU A 51 -12.42 0.17 4.79
CA LEU A 51 -11.25 1.04 4.62
C LEU A 51 -11.15 1.60 3.20
N ALA A 52 -11.40 0.78 2.19
CA ALA A 52 -11.46 1.19 0.79
C ALA A 52 -12.50 2.30 0.60
N LYS A 53 -13.71 2.10 1.13
CA LYS A 53 -14.76 3.12 1.11
C LYS A 53 -14.34 4.40 1.81
N ALA A 54 -13.71 4.31 2.99
CA ALA A 54 -13.24 5.48 3.72
C ALA A 54 -12.17 6.28 2.94
N LEU A 55 -11.26 5.59 2.24
CA LEU A 55 -10.27 6.23 1.37
C LEU A 55 -10.93 6.97 0.20
N GLU A 56 -11.88 6.35 -0.48
CA GLU A 56 -12.58 6.98 -1.60
C GLU A 56 -13.47 8.15 -1.15
N ASP A 57 -14.21 7.97 -0.06
CA ASP A 57 -15.08 9.01 0.53
C ASP A 57 -14.27 10.21 1.06
N SER A 58 -12.97 10.04 1.36
CA SER A 58 -12.10 11.12 1.81
C SER A 58 -11.88 12.23 0.77
N LYS A 59 -12.10 11.92 -0.52
CA LYS A 59 -11.84 12.83 -1.66
C LYS A 59 -10.38 13.34 -1.72
N LEU A 60 -9.45 12.61 -1.13
CA LEU A 60 -8.01 12.90 -1.19
C LEU A 60 -7.33 12.33 -2.44
N GLY A 61 -8.10 11.79 -3.39
CA GLY A 61 -7.60 11.23 -4.65
C GLY A 61 -7.08 9.81 -4.49
N PHE A 62 -7.90 8.90 -3.97
CA PHE A 62 -7.61 7.47 -3.92
C PHE A 62 -8.53 6.70 -4.87
N GLU A 63 -7.97 5.70 -5.54
CA GLU A 63 -8.72 4.70 -6.30
C GLU A 63 -8.41 3.33 -5.70
N THR A 64 -9.43 2.57 -5.34
CA THR A 64 -9.23 1.30 -4.64
C THR A 64 -9.71 0.11 -5.46
N SER A 65 -9.06 -1.04 -5.28
CA SER A 65 -9.54 -2.32 -5.81
C SER A 65 -9.47 -3.40 -4.74
N LEU A 66 -10.52 -4.21 -4.65
CA LEU A 66 -10.71 -5.21 -3.60
C LEU A 66 -10.60 -6.62 -4.20
N HIS A 67 -9.72 -7.45 -3.63
CA HIS A 67 -9.45 -8.80 -4.12
C HIS A 67 -9.55 -9.82 -3.00
N LYS A 68 -10.24 -10.94 -3.29
CA LYS A 68 -10.36 -12.10 -2.40
C LYS A 68 -9.20 -13.05 -2.67
N GLY A 69 -8.17 -12.92 -1.85
CA GLY A 69 -6.89 -13.60 -2.00
C GLY A 69 -5.93 -12.83 -2.89
N TRP A 70 -4.91 -13.53 -3.37
CA TRP A 70 -3.99 -12.98 -4.35
C TRP A 70 -4.65 -12.99 -5.75
N PRO A 71 -4.66 -11.86 -6.49
CA PRO A 71 -5.28 -11.81 -7.81
C PRO A 71 -4.63 -12.80 -8.78
N ALA A 72 -5.46 -13.54 -9.52
CA ALA A 72 -4.96 -14.48 -10.54
C ALA A 72 -4.30 -13.74 -11.72
N ASP A 73 -4.81 -12.55 -12.07
CA ASP A 73 -4.21 -11.67 -13.06
C ASP A 73 -3.25 -10.68 -12.38
N SER A 74 -1.95 -10.81 -12.66
CA SER A 74 -0.91 -9.91 -12.16
C SER A 74 -1.12 -8.45 -12.54
N LYS A 75 -1.87 -8.16 -13.61
CA LYS A 75 -2.21 -6.78 -14.01
C LYS A 75 -3.04 -6.03 -12.99
N ALA A 76 -3.64 -6.73 -12.02
CA ALA A 76 -4.31 -6.10 -10.88
C ALA A 76 -3.37 -5.09 -10.18
N PHE A 77 -2.06 -5.35 -10.17
CA PHE A 77 -1.06 -4.51 -9.55
C PHE A 77 -0.46 -3.43 -10.46
N ASP A 78 -0.83 -3.36 -11.74
CA ASP A 78 -0.28 -2.36 -12.67
C ASP A 78 -0.58 -0.94 -12.17
N GLY A 79 0.47 -0.14 -11.99
CA GLY A 79 0.36 1.23 -11.46
C GLY A 79 -0.11 1.31 -9.99
N ALA A 80 -0.05 0.22 -9.21
CA ALA A 80 -0.37 0.26 -7.80
C ALA A 80 0.67 1.12 -7.04
N ASP A 81 0.19 2.12 -6.29
CA ASP A 81 1.04 2.88 -5.36
C ASP A 81 1.17 2.14 -4.02
N CYS A 82 0.14 1.40 -3.62
CA CYS A 82 0.11 0.69 -2.35
C CYS A 82 -0.66 -0.64 -2.45
N VAL A 83 -0.19 -1.66 -1.74
CA VAL A 83 -0.91 -2.92 -1.51
C VAL A 83 -1.21 -3.06 -0.01
N VAL A 84 -2.48 -3.19 0.32
CA VAL A 84 -2.96 -3.48 1.68
C VAL A 84 -3.24 -4.98 1.78
N ILE A 85 -2.63 -5.67 2.75
CA ILE A 85 -2.81 -7.10 2.95
C ILE A 85 -3.44 -7.35 4.33
N PHE A 86 -4.65 -7.91 4.32
CA PHE A 86 -5.35 -8.33 5.53
C PHE A 86 -5.68 -9.82 5.44
N CYS A 87 -4.85 -10.67 6.03
CA CYS A 87 -5.00 -12.11 5.94
C CYS A 87 -4.56 -12.83 7.21
N ASN A 88 -4.74 -14.15 7.23
CA ASN A 88 -4.04 -15.00 8.20
C ASN A 88 -2.52 -14.90 7.98
N GLY A 89 -1.74 -15.01 9.05
CA GLY A 89 -0.28 -15.03 9.02
C GLY A 89 0.31 -16.44 8.89
N GLY A 90 1.62 -16.51 9.09
CA GLY A 90 2.40 -17.75 9.03
C GLY A 90 2.28 -18.43 7.66
N LYS A 91 2.17 -19.76 7.65
CA LYS A 91 2.05 -20.54 6.40
C LYS A 91 0.77 -20.23 5.59
N GLY A 92 -0.24 -19.64 6.23
CA GLY A 92 -1.50 -19.25 5.60
C GLY A 92 -1.45 -17.88 4.91
N HIS A 93 -0.34 -17.15 5.04
CA HIS A 93 -0.22 -15.81 4.50
C HIS A 93 -0.28 -15.79 2.97
N LEU A 94 -1.00 -14.81 2.40
CA LEU A 94 -1.24 -14.71 0.96
C LEU A 94 0.06 -14.70 0.12
N VAL A 95 1.10 -13.99 0.55
CA VAL A 95 2.41 -13.94 -0.15
C VAL A 95 3.10 -15.30 -0.29
N MET A 96 2.77 -16.31 0.54
CA MET A 96 3.50 -17.58 0.57
C MET A 96 3.48 -18.35 -0.76
N LYS A 97 2.48 -18.09 -1.61
CA LYS A 97 2.37 -18.69 -2.95
C LYS A 97 2.82 -17.75 -4.07
N HIS A 98 3.27 -16.54 -3.74
CA HIS A 98 3.47 -15.44 -4.69
C HIS A 98 4.73 -14.60 -4.39
N LEU A 99 5.75 -15.21 -3.79
CA LEU A 99 6.96 -14.50 -3.35
C LEU A 99 7.70 -13.79 -4.49
N ASP A 100 7.69 -14.33 -5.71
CA ASP A 100 8.34 -13.68 -6.87
C ASP A 100 7.63 -12.38 -7.26
N GLN A 101 6.29 -12.40 -7.30
CA GLN A 101 5.50 -11.19 -7.58
C GLN A 101 5.61 -10.19 -6.43
N PHE A 102 5.61 -10.66 -5.18
CA PHE A 102 5.79 -9.81 -4.01
C PHE A 102 7.16 -9.10 -4.05
N GLU A 103 8.24 -9.83 -4.35
CA GLU A 103 9.57 -9.27 -4.53
C GLU A 103 9.62 -8.25 -5.67
N LYS A 104 8.95 -8.53 -6.80
CA LYS A 104 8.83 -7.58 -7.91
C LYS A 104 8.17 -6.26 -7.44
N LEU A 105 7.05 -6.34 -6.73
CA LEU A 105 6.34 -5.16 -6.23
C LEU A 105 7.20 -4.34 -5.25
N ILE A 106 7.97 -5.00 -4.38
CA ILE A 106 8.93 -4.32 -3.50
C ILE A 106 9.99 -3.57 -4.33
N ASN A 107 10.57 -4.25 -5.33
CA ASN A 107 11.62 -3.67 -6.17
C ASN A 107 11.11 -2.51 -7.05
N ASP A 108 9.84 -2.55 -7.43
CA ASP A 108 9.17 -1.47 -8.17
C ASP A 108 8.82 -0.26 -7.28
N GLY A 109 9.07 -0.34 -5.97
CA GLY A 109 8.83 0.75 -5.01
C GLY A 109 7.38 0.88 -4.54
N VAL A 110 6.58 -0.17 -4.71
CA VAL A 110 5.18 -0.18 -4.23
C VAL A 110 5.16 -0.18 -2.70
N GLY A 111 4.33 0.68 -2.11
CA GLY A 111 4.13 0.72 -0.66
C GLY A 111 3.31 -0.47 -0.16
N PHE A 112 3.52 -0.88 1.08
CA PHE A 112 2.76 -1.98 1.70
C PHE A 112 2.17 -1.59 3.04
N VAL A 113 0.96 -2.09 3.30
CA VAL A 113 0.30 -2.05 4.60
C VAL A 113 -0.09 -3.48 4.98
N PHE A 114 0.44 -3.97 6.10
CA PHE A 114 0.12 -5.29 6.63
C PHE A 114 -0.79 -5.14 7.84
N MET A 115 -1.98 -5.73 7.78
CA MET A 115 -2.98 -5.61 8.83
C MET A 115 -2.94 -6.81 9.77
N HIS A 116 -2.87 -6.51 11.07
CA HIS A 116 -3.01 -7.50 12.14
C HIS A 116 -2.06 -8.69 11.94
N TYR A 117 -2.59 -9.91 11.75
CA TYR A 117 -1.80 -11.13 11.67
C TYR A 117 -1.00 -11.26 10.37
N ALA A 118 -1.23 -10.39 9.38
CA ALA A 118 -0.44 -10.31 8.15
C ALA A 118 1.02 -9.87 8.38
N VAL A 119 1.40 -9.44 9.59
CA VAL A 119 2.82 -9.16 9.91
C VAL A 119 3.63 -10.43 10.19
N GLU A 120 2.99 -11.59 10.32
CA GLU A 120 3.66 -12.87 10.58
C GLU A 120 3.82 -13.69 9.29
N VAL A 121 5.04 -14.10 9.00
CA VAL A 121 5.37 -15.07 7.94
C VAL A 121 6.40 -16.08 8.47
N PRO A 122 6.56 -17.26 7.86
CA PRO A 122 7.61 -18.20 8.23
C PRO A 122 9.00 -17.59 8.00
N ILE A 123 9.96 -18.01 8.84
CA ILE A 123 11.39 -17.70 8.69
C ILE A 123 11.87 -18.15 7.30
N GLY A 124 12.73 -17.34 6.69
CA GLY A 124 13.33 -17.60 5.37
C GLY A 124 12.99 -16.49 4.37
N ARG A 125 12.91 -16.85 3.08
CA ARG A 125 12.71 -15.89 1.98
C ARG A 125 11.53 -14.93 2.20
N SER A 126 10.42 -15.41 2.77
CA SER A 126 9.28 -14.55 3.11
C SER A 126 9.63 -13.49 4.15
N GLY A 127 10.36 -13.86 5.21
CA GLY A 127 10.84 -12.92 6.23
C GLY A 127 11.80 -11.89 5.65
N ASP A 128 12.76 -12.32 4.82
CA ASP A 128 13.71 -11.40 4.15
C ASP A 128 12.98 -10.35 3.29
N LEU A 129 11.92 -10.77 2.58
CA LEU A 129 11.11 -9.85 1.79
C LEU A 129 10.26 -8.92 2.68
N MET A 130 9.73 -9.40 3.81
CA MET A 130 9.02 -8.53 4.76
C MET A 130 9.94 -7.47 5.37
N LEU A 131 11.19 -7.82 5.68
CA LEU A 131 12.20 -6.84 6.13
C LEU A 131 12.44 -5.75 5.09
N LYS A 132 12.51 -6.11 3.80
CA LYS A 132 12.61 -5.11 2.72
C LYS A 132 11.34 -4.27 2.56
N ALA A 133 10.16 -4.88 2.70
CA ALA A 133 8.87 -4.24 2.47
C ALA A 133 8.46 -3.26 3.57
N MET A 134 8.69 -3.61 4.84
CA MET A 134 8.18 -2.83 5.99
C MET A 134 9.20 -2.66 7.13
N GLY A 135 10.45 -3.12 6.97
CA GLY A 135 11.53 -2.90 7.94
C GLY A 135 11.53 -3.84 9.17
N GLY A 136 10.58 -4.77 9.25
CA GLY A 136 10.40 -5.67 10.39
C GLY A 136 9.28 -6.66 10.12
N TYR A 137 9.21 -7.77 10.87
CA TYR A 137 8.07 -8.69 10.83
C TYR A 137 7.99 -9.47 12.13
N PHE A 138 6.86 -10.12 12.38
CA PHE A 138 6.77 -11.07 13.49
C PHE A 138 7.50 -12.35 13.10
N GLU A 139 8.64 -12.57 13.73
CA GLU A 139 9.45 -13.77 13.52
C GLU A 139 9.13 -14.81 14.60
N THR A 140 8.71 -16.00 14.19
CA THR A 140 8.39 -17.08 15.13
C THR A 140 9.62 -17.42 16.00
N HIS A 141 9.42 -17.55 17.32
CA HIS A 141 10.46 -17.81 18.33
C HIS A 141 11.40 -16.64 18.65
N TRP A 142 11.29 -15.51 17.95
CA TRP A 142 11.98 -14.27 18.30
C TRP A 142 11.00 -13.22 18.83
N SER A 143 9.86 -13.08 18.17
CA SER A 143 8.76 -12.20 18.54
C SER A 143 7.78 -12.88 19.51
N VAL A 144 7.11 -12.07 20.33
CA VAL A 144 6.11 -12.53 21.31
C VAL A 144 4.75 -11.96 20.93
N ASN A 145 3.75 -12.83 20.75
CA ASN A 145 2.39 -12.37 20.45
C ASN A 145 1.81 -11.68 21.69
N PRO A 146 1.22 -10.49 21.54
CA PRO A 146 0.59 -9.83 22.67
C PRO A 146 -0.61 -10.65 23.15
N HIS A 147 -0.72 -10.83 24.45
CA HIS A 147 -1.93 -11.29 25.10
C HIS A 147 -2.76 -10.05 25.47
N TRP A 148 -4.04 -10.05 25.09
CA TRP A 148 -4.99 -8.95 25.25
C TRP A 148 -6.26 -9.48 25.90
#